data_AF-A0A9Q3H0T9-F1
#
_entry.id   AF-A0A9Q3H0T9-F1
#
_cell.length_a   1.000
_cell.length_b   1.000
_cell.length_c   1.000
_cell.angle_alpha   90.00
_cell.angle_beta   90.00
_cell.angle_gamma   90.00
#
_symmetry.space_group_name_H-M   'P 1'
#
loop_
_entity.id
_entity.type
_entity.pdbx_description
1 polymer ?
#
loop_
_entity_poly.entity_id
_entity_poly.type
_entity_poly.pdbx_seq_one_letter_code
_entity_poly.pdbx_strand_id
1 'polypeptide(L)'
;MDLSPSYYHDSLEELWDGEEEPEEIETMMKVVPSAYHQYLDVFSKVKAEKLPPCCACDHHIELEGSLPPVGVIYSLSNQESDTLRA
;
A
#
# COMPACT_ATOMS: atom_id res chain seq x y z
N MET A 1 -12.06 21.49 -13.82
CA MET A 1 -12.80 21.36 -12.55
C MET A 1 -11.72 21.22 -11.50
N ASP A 2 -11.38 22.32 -10.83
CA ASP A 2 -10.30 22.31 -9.84
C ASP A 2 -10.85 21.68 -8.55
N LEU A 3 -10.45 20.43 -8.30
CA LEU A 3 -10.82 19.74 -7.08
C LEU A 3 -10.12 20.44 -5.90
N SER A 4 -10.92 20.90 -4.93
CA SER A 4 -10.43 21.53 -3.70
C SER A 4 -9.45 20.58 -2.98
N PRO A 5 -8.35 21.07 -2.39
CA PRO A 5 -7.41 20.24 -1.62
C PRO A 5 -8.07 19.40 -0.51
N SER A 6 -9.21 19.84 0.02
CA SER A 6 -9.99 19.09 1.02
C SER A 6 -10.66 17.82 0.46
N TYR A 7 -10.95 17.78 -0.85
CA TYR A 7 -11.55 16.61 -1.51
C TYR A 7 -10.61 15.41 -1.53
N TYR A 8 -9.30 15.66 -1.66
CA TYR A 8 -8.28 14.61 -1.59
C TYR A 8 -8.09 14.06 -0.17
N HIS A 9 -8.41 14.83 0.87
CA HIS A 9 -8.31 14.36 2.25
C HIS A 9 -9.49 13.44 2.60
N ASP A 10 -10.72 13.87 2.34
CA ASP A 10 -11.94 13.08 2.58
C ASP A 10 -11.95 11.78 1.75
N SER A 11 -11.59 11.86 0.47
CA SER A 11 -11.62 10.69 -0.41
C SER A 11 -10.53 9.65 -0.12
N LEU A 12 -9.44 10.02 0.58
CA LEU A 12 -8.34 9.12 0.93
C LEU A 12 -8.65 8.34 2.22
N GLU A 13 -9.31 8.99 3.19
CA GLU A 13 -9.74 8.36 4.44
C GLU A 13 -10.84 7.31 4.18
N GLU A 14 -11.85 7.63 3.36
CA GLU A 14 -12.96 6.70 3.04
C GLU A 14 -12.53 5.40 2.32
N LEU A 15 -11.35 5.37 1.69
CA LEU A 15 -10.84 4.21 0.95
C LEU A 15 -9.94 3.28 1.80
N TRP A 16 -9.43 3.78 2.93
CA TRP A 16 -8.59 3.02 3.86
C TRP A 16 -9.32 2.48 5.08
N ASP A 17 -10.57 2.90 5.28
CA ASP A 17 -11.43 2.42 6.36
C ASP A 17 -11.94 1.00 6.09
N GLY A 18 -11.05 0.03 6.29
CA GLY A 18 -11.46 -1.32 6.68
C GLY A 18 -11.86 -1.30 8.15
N GLU A 19 -13.02 -1.88 8.49
CA GLU A 19 -13.41 -2.08 9.88
C GLU A 19 -12.37 -2.97 10.58
N GLU A 20 -11.66 -2.39 11.56
CA GLU A 20 -10.72 -3.14 12.40
C GLU A 20 -11.51 -3.90 13.46
N GLU A 21 -11.31 -5.22 13.51
CA GLU A 21 -11.93 -6.06 14.52
C GLU A 21 -11.42 -5.64 15.91
N PRO A 22 -12.31 -5.45 16.90
CA PRO A 22 -11.95 -4.91 18.20
C PRO A 22 -10.94 -5.77 18.97
N GLU A 23 -10.91 -7.07 18.66
CA GLU A 23 -9.95 -8.02 19.23
C GLU A 23 -8.51 -7.75 18.75
N GLU A 24 -8.32 -7.35 17.49
CA GLU A 24 -7.00 -7.04 16.92
C GLU A 24 -6.42 -5.79 17.58
N ILE A 25 -7.22 -4.73 17.71
CA ILE A 25 -6.84 -3.46 18.35
C ILE A 25 -6.34 -3.68 19.77
N GLU A 26 -7.02 -4.51 20.56
CA GLU A 26 -6.61 -4.78 21.94
C GLU A 26 -5.27 -5.53 22.01
N THR A 27 -5.01 -6.45 21.09
CA THR A 27 -3.69 -7.11 21.01
C THR A 27 -2.58 -6.13 20.64
N MET A 28 -2.86 -5.20 19.74
CA MET A 28 -1.89 -4.22 19.27
C MET A 28 -1.54 -3.20 20.34
N MET A 29 -2.52 -2.74 21.13
CA MET A 29 -2.28 -1.84 22.26
C MET A 29 -1.32 -2.43 23.32
N LYS A 30 -1.24 -3.76 23.43
CA LYS A 30 -0.33 -4.46 24.35
C LYS A 30 1.11 -4.50 23.85
N VAL A 31 1.32 -4.44 22.53
CA VAL A 31 2.64 -4.55 21.88
C VAL A 31 3.20 -3.18 21.49
N VAL A 32 2.34 -2.29 20.99
CA VAL A 32 2.71 -0.96 20.52
C VAL A 32 2.88 -0.02 21.71
N PRO A 33 3.99 0.75 21.79
CA PRO A 33 4.17 1.76 22.83
C PRO A 33 3.04 2.79 22.85
N SER A 34 2.66 3.25 24.05
CA SER A 34 1.52 4.17 24.23
C SER A 34 1.62 5.47 23.44
N ALA A 35 2.83 5.96 23.17
CA ALA A 35 3.07 7.14 22.35
C ALA A 35 2.56 7.00 20.90
N TYR A 36 2.37 5.76 20.42
CA TYR A 36 1.93 5.46 19.07
C TYR A 36 0.52 4.89 18.99
N HIS A 37 -0.24 4.88 20.09
CA HIS A 37 -1.61 4.36 20.10
C HIS A 37 -2.57 5.15 19.20
N GLN A 38 -2.21 6.38 18.81
CA GLN A 38 -2.94 7.15 17.80
C GLN A 38 -2.71 6.67 16.35
N TYR A 39 -1.76 5.76 16.14
CA TYR A 39 -1.36 5.21 14.83
C TYR A 39 -1.51 3.69 14.80
N LEU A 40 -2.43 3.12 15.57
CA LEU A 40 -2.61 1.66 15.60
C LEU A 40 -2.97 1.11 14.23
N ASP A 41 -3.71 1.88 13.43
CA ASP A 41 -4.06 1.57 12.04
C ASP A 41 -2.84 1.24 11.16
N VAL A 42 -1.71 1.94 11.36
CA VAL A 42 -0.45 1.70 10.64
C VAL A 42 0.12 0.31 10.92
N PHE A 43 -0.18 -0.26 12.10
CA PHE A 43 0.28 -1.58 12.51
C PHE A 43 -0.71 -2.70 12.16
N SER A 44 -1.86 -2.39 11.55
CA SER A 44 -2.86 -3.40 11.18
C SER A 44 -2.30 -4.28 10.06
N LYS A 45 -2.35 -5.59 10.26
CA LYS A 45 -1.89 -6.54 9.24
C LYS A 45 -2.80 -6.50 8.00
N VAL A 46 -4.10 -6.40 8.23
CA VAL A 46 -5.12 -6.39 7.16
C VAL A 46 -4.96 -5.15 6.27
N LYS A 47 -4.66 -3.99 6.85
CA LYS A 47 -4.40 -2.76 6.08
C LYS A 47 -3.06 -2.82 5.35
N ALA A 48 -2.03 -3.39 5.97
CA ALA A 48 -0.69 -3.52 5.36
C ALA A 48 -0.67 -4.45 4.12
N GLU A 49 -1.57 -5.42 4.02
CA GLU A 49 -1.71 -6.30 2.85
C GLU A 49 -2.39 -5.60 1.65
N LYS A 50 -2.99 -4.42 1.86
CA LYS A 50 -3.68 -3.66 0.82
C LYS A 50 -2.79 -2.54 0.32
N LEU A 51 -2.76 -2.35 -1.00
CA LEU A 51 -2.11 -1.19 -1.58
C LEU A 51 -2.89 0.09 -1.25
N PRO A 52 -2.19 1.21 -1.04
CA PRO A 52 -2.83 2.51 -0.96
C PRO A 52 -3.58 2.86 -2.26
N PRO A 53 -4.71 3.58 -2.21
CA PRO A 53 -5.33 4.19 -3.37
C PRO A 53 -4.33 5.01 -4.15
N CYS A 54 -4.54 5.00 -5.47
CA CYS A 54 -3.82 5.89 -6.36
C CYS A 54 -4.06 7.34 -5.94
N CYS A 55 -2.98 8.07 -5.66
CA CYS A 55 -3.04 9.43 -5.17
C CYS A 55 -2.46 10.41 -6.19
N ALA A 56 -2.80 11.70 -6.08
CA ALA A 56 -2.33 12.73 -7.01
C ALA A 56 -0.80 12.91 -7.00
N CYS A 57 -0.13 12.42 -5.95
CA CYS A 57 1.32 12.46 -5.80
C CYS A 57 2.01 11.21 -6.34
N ASP A 58 1.27 10.24 -6.88
CA ASP A 58 1.86 9.06 -7.50
C ASP A 58 2.74 9.48 -8.67
N HIS A 59 3.88 8.82 -8.80
CA HIS A 59 4.86 9.18 -9.82
C HIS A 59 4.32 8.83 -11.20
N HIS A 60 3.93 9.86 -11.97
CA HIS A 60 3.49 9.68 -13.34
C HIS A 60 4.69 9.35 -14.24
N ILE A 61 4.61 8.23 -14.96
CA ILE A 61 5.59 7.87 -15.97
C ILE A 61 5.16 8.49 -17.30
N GLU A 62 5.81 9.57 -17.70
CA GLU A 62 5.65 10.16 -19.02
C GLU A 62 6.23 9.21 -20.08
N LEU A 63 5.42 8.81 -21.05
CA LEU A 63 5.84 7.93 -22.13
C LEU A 63 6.34 8.75 -23.31
N GLU A 64 7.59 8.53 -23.70
CA GLU A 64 8.21 9.14 -24.88
C GLU A 64 8.58 8.08 -25.94
N GLY A 65 8.41 8.41 -27.22
CA GLY A 65 8.83 7.56 -28.33
C GLY A 65 7.93 6.35 -28.61
N SER A 66 8.51 5.29 -29.18
CA SER A 66 7.81 4.04 -29.50
C SER A 66 7.85 3.05 -28.34
N LEU A 67 6.86 2.16 -28.26
CA LEU A 67 6.83 1.09 -27.24
C LEU A 67 8.14 0.28 -27.22
N PRO A 68 8.68 -0.03 -26.02
CA PRO A 68 9.89 -0.82 -25.91
C PRO A 68 9.67 -2.22 -26.49
N PRO A 69 10.71 -2.84 -27.08
CA PRO A 69 10.61 -4.22 -27.55
C PRO A 69 10.38 -5.17 -26.37
N VAL A 70 9.49 -6.14 -26.57
CA VAL A 70 9.26 -7.20 -25.57
C VAL A 70 10.51 -8.08 -25.50
N GLY A 71 11.25 -7.99 -24.39
CA GLY A 71 12.44 -8.80 -24.14
C GLY A 71 12.10 -10.21 -23.65
N VAL A 72 13.01 -11.16 -23.91
CA VAL A 72 12.97 -12.46 -23.24
C VAL A 72 13.40 -12.31 -21.78
N ILE A 73 12.69 -12.97 -20.86
CA ILE A 73 13.11 -13.04 -19.47
C ILE A 73 14.32 -13.99 -19.40
N TYR A 74 15.39 -13.56 -18.71
CA TYR A 74 16.55 -14.43 -18.50
C TYR A 74 16.15 -15.69 -17.73
N SER A 75 16.76 -16.82 -18.09
CA SER A 75 16.49 -18.09 -17.42
C SER A 75 16.96 -18.03 -15.98
N LEU A 76 16.03 -18.20 -15.04
CA LEU A 76 16.33 -18.33 -13.63
C LEU A 76 16.69 -19.79 -13.32
N SER A 77 17.64 -20.01 -12.43
CA SER A 77 17.87 -21.32 -11.82
C SER A 77 16.69 -21.72 -10.93
N ASN A 78 16.62 -23.01 -10.57
CA ASN A 78 15.58 -23.50 -9.65
C ASN A 78 15.65 -22.77 -8.30
N GLN A 79 16.86 -22.55 -7.78
CA GLN A 79 17.05 -21.86 -6.50
C GLN A 79 16.54 -20.41 -6.54
N GLU A 80 16.83 -19.67 -7.61
CA GLU A 80 16.36 -18.29 -7.78
C GLU A 80 14.83 -18.25 -7.93
N SER A 81 14.26 -19.18 -8.71
CA SER A 81 12.82 -19.28 -8.90
C SER A 81 12.07 -19.65 -7.62
N ASP A 82 12.63 -20.56 -6.81
CA ASP A 82 12.05 -20.96 -5.54
C ASP A 82 12.10 -19.82 -4.51
N THR A 83 13.17 -19.01 -4.54
CA THR A 83 13.32 -17.85 -3.66
C THR A 83 12.26 -16.77 -3.97
N LEU A 84 11.94 -16.53 -5.23
CA LEU A 84 10.99 -15.49 -5.64
C LEU A 84 9.51 -15.86 -5.47
N ARG A 85 9.21 -17.16 -5.26
CA ARG A 85 7.84 -17.67 -5.08
C ARG A 85 7.41 -17.75 -3.62
N ALA A 86 8.36 -17.63 -2.69
CA ALA A 86 8.13 -17.65 -1.25
C ALA A 86 7.53 -16.32 -0.78
#